data_AF-A0A3N4IFA1-F1
#
_entry.id   AF-A0A3N4IFA1-F1
#
_cell.length_a   1.000
_cell.length_b   1.000
_cell.length_c   1.000
_cell.angle_alpha   90.00
_cell.angle_beta   90.00
_cell.angle_gamma   90.00
#
_symmetry.space_group_name_H-M   'P 1'
#
loop_
_entity.id
_entity.type
_entity.pdbx_description
1 polymer ?
#
loop_
_entity_poly.entity_id
_entity_poly.type
_entity_poly.pdbx_seq_one_letter_code
_entity_poly.pdbx_strand_id
1 'polypeptide(L)'
;MAHLHGTSYPQLPLALNYHLLSLLEWEGGHEWSAVLSYHFTFHQSLIDAGDDALLSATTWEAGNTKMSNRLLGQATVRHVSSRQSSTPGSTTPRSSTDIKLQICRRHNDPKTPPCSGCERRHVCYFCQADEHTAEGCPNRNGREIPSGSKRQRTSA
;
A
#
# COMPACT_ATOMS: atom_id res chain seq x y z
N MET A 1 26.81 -35.13 15.99
CA MET A 1 25.72 -34.53 15.19
C MET A 1 25.42 -33.17 15.77
N ALA A 2 25.58 -32.13 14.97
CA ALA A 2 25.65 -30.76 15.44
C ALA A 2 24.25 -30.23 15.81
N HIS A 3 24.00 -29.97 17.09
CA HIS A 3 22.92 -29.08 17.55
C HIS A 3 23.29 -27.65 17.15
N LEU A 4 23.15 -27.30 15.87
CA LEU A 4 23.93 -26.19 15.30
C LEU A 4 23.71 -24.84 15.99
N HIS A 5 22.52 -24.52 16.50
CA HIS A 5 22.32 -23.26 17.23
C HIS A 5 21.29 -23.33 18.38
N GLY A 6 20.53 -24.43 18.53
CA GLY A 6 19.39 -24.49 19.46
C GLY A 6 19.76 -24.38 20.95
N THR A 7 20.97 -24.79 21.35
CA THR A 7 21.46 -24.64 22.72
C THR A 7 22.06 -23.26 22.99
N SER A 8 22.67 -22.64 21.97
CA SER A 8 23.30 -21.32 22.09
C SER A 8 22.30 -20.18 21.93
N TYR A 9 21.22 -20.42 21.18
CA TYR A 9 20.17 -19.45 20.87
C TYR A 9 18.79 -20.06 21.10
N PRO A 10 18.40 -20.34 22.35
CA PRO A 10 17.18 -21.07 22.67
C PRO A 10 15.90 -20.33 22.27
N GLN A 11 15.96 -19.01 22.14
CA GLN A 11 14.81 -18.16 21.77
C GLN A 11 14.66 -17.97 20.26
N LEU A 12 15.67 -18.35 19.46
CA LEU A 12 15.64 -18.16 18.01
C LEU A 12 14.47 -18.90 17.35
N PRO A 13 14.17 -20.18 17.67
CA PRO A 13 13.02 -20.86 17.08
C PRO A 13 11.68 -20.14 17.36
N LEU A 14 11.52 -19.56 18.55
CA LEU A 14 10.33 -18.82 18.91
C LEU A 14 10.19 -17.55 18.06
N ALA A 15 11.26 -16.77 17.92
CA ALA A 15 11.28 -15.56 17.10
C ALA A 15 11.00 -15.85 15.62
N LEU A 16 11.56 -16.94 15.08
CA LEU A 16 11.28 -17.40 13.72
C LEU A 16 9.80 -17.74 13.53
N ASN A 17 9.20 -18.45 14.49
CA ASN A 17 7.77 -18.78 14.46
C ASN A 17 6.90 -17.51 14.52
N TYR A 18 7.24 -16.54 15.36
CA TYR A 18 6.54 -15.25 15.40
C TYR A 18 6.62 -14.48 14.08
N HIS A 19 7.79 -14.49 13.43
CA HIS A 19 7.94 -13.89 12.11
C HIS A 19 7.03 -14.57 11.07
N LEU A 20 7.03 -15.91 11.03
CA LEU A 20 6.15 -16.67 10.12
C LEU A 20 4.67 -16.38 10.38
N LEU A 21 4.24 -16.34 11.64
CA LEU A 21 2.87 -15.99 12.01
C LEU A 21 2.51 -14.57 11.55
N SER A 22 3.44 -13.62 11.67
CA SER A 22 3.23 -12.25 11.18
C SER A 22 3.02 -12.21 9.66
N LEU A 23 3.80 -12.99 8.89
CA LEU A 23 3.63 -13.07 7.44
C LEU A 23 2.25 -13.64 7.04
N LEU A 24 1.80 -14.67 7.75
CA LEU A 24 0.49 -15.28 7.54
C LEU A 24 -0.66 -14.33 7.91
N GLU A 25 -0.51 -13.60 9.01
CA GLU A 25 -1.48 -12.58 9.41
C GLU A 25 -1.58 -11.47 8.35
N TRP A 26 -0.44 -10.99 7.86
CA TRP A 26 -0.39 -9.95 6.85
C TRP A 26 -0.85 -10.42 5.47
N GLU A 27 -0.80 -11.71 5.16
CA GLU A 27 -1.43 -12.24 3.95
C GLU A 27 -2.92 -11.89 3.88
N GLY A 28 -3.62 -11.88 5.02
CA GLY A 28 -5.04 -11.54 5.08
C GLY A 28 -5.33 -10.06 4.79
N GLY A 29 -4.38 -9.17 5.10
CA GLY A 29 -4.55 -7.71 5.04
C GLY A 29 -3.80 -7.01 3.92
N HIS A 30 -2.71 -7.58 3.40
CA HIS A 30 -1.77 -6.93 2.49
C HIS A 30 -1.50 -7.73 1.21
N GLU A 31 -1.24 -7.02 0.11
CA GLU A 31 -0.88 -7.59 -1.18
C GLU A 31 0.31 -8.55 -0.99
N TRP A 32 0.20 -9.75 -1.57
CA TRP A 32 1.21 -10.79 -1.35
C TRP A 32 2.60 -10.37 -1.82
N SER A 33 2.67 -9.58 -2.90
CA SER A 33 3.92 -8.99 -3.39
C SER A 33 4.59 -8.08 -2.36
N ALA A 34 3.81 -7.34 -1.56
CA ALA A 34 4.33 -6.49 -0.50
C ALA A 34 4.82 -7.30 0.70
N VAL A 35 4.08 -8.35 1.08
CA VAL A 35 4.48 -9.28 2.15
C VAL A 35 5.78 -9.99 1.80
N LEU A 36 5.92 -10.48 0.57
CA LEU A 36 7.17 -11.07 0.08
C LEU A 36 8.31 -10.06 -0.01
N SER A 37 8.05 -8.85 -0.51
CA SER A 37 9.07 -7.80 -0.58
C SER A 37 9.60 -7.45 0.81
N TYR A 38 8.70 -7.36 1.79
CA TYR A 38 9.06 -7.22 3.20
C TYR A 38 9.93 -8.38 3.68
N HIS A 39 9.48 -9.63 3.49
CA HIS A 39 10.18 -10.83 3.96
C HIS A 39 11.62 -10.90 3.46
N PHE A 40 11.82 -10.71 2.14
CA PHE A 40 13.15 -10.75 1.53
C PHE A 40 14.02 -9.56 1.94
N THR A 41 13.46 -8.35 1.99
CA THR A 41 14.21 -7.16 2.43
C THR A 41 14.67 -7.30 3.88
N PHE A 42 13.80 -7.84 4.73
CA PHE A 42 14.13 -8.08 6.13
C PHE A 42 15.23 -9.14 6.28
N HIS A 43 15.10 -10.28 5.60
CA HIS A 43 16.13 -11.33 5.62
C HIS A 43 17.47 -10.83 5.08
N GLN A 44 17.47 -10.06 3.99
CA GLN A 44 18.69 -9.47 3.46
C GLN A 44 19.35 -8.54 4.50
N SER A 45 18.56 -7.72 5.21
CA SER A 45 19.10 -6.84 6.25
C SER A 45 19.72 -7.59 7.43
N LEU A 46 19.23 -8.79 7.76
CA LEU A 46 19.82 -9.64 8.79
C LEU A 46 21.15 -10.25 8.31
N ILE A 47 21.20 -10.72 7.06
CA ILE A 47 22.42 -11.25 6.44
C ILE A 47 23.49 -10.16 6.36
N ASP A 48 23.13 -8.96 5.92
CA ASP A 48 24.05 -7.82 5.80
C ASP A 48 24.60 -7.37 7.16
N ALA A 49 23.84 -7.56 8.23
CA ALA A 49 24.26 -7.25 9.60
C ALA A 49 25.14 -8.35 10.24
N GLY A 50 25.20 -9.54 9.64
CA GLY A 50 26.04 -10.66 10.06
C GLY A 50 25.37 -11.67 10.99
N ASP A 51 26.12 -12.73 11.32
CA ASP A 51 25.61 -13.92 12.01
C ASP A 51 24.96 -13.61 13.38
N ASP A 52 25.51 -12.66 14.13
CA ASP A 52 24.96 -12.25 15.43
C ASP A 52 23.54 -11.68 15.29
N ALA A 53 23.28 -10.93 14.22
CA ALA A 53 21.95 -10.39 13.93
C ALA A 53 20.99 -11.49 13.47
N LEU A 54 21.47 -12.41 12.61
CA LEU A 54 20.68 -13.51 12.07
C LEU A 54 20.28 -14.54 13.15
N LEU A 55 21.13 -14.77 14.16
CA LEU A 55 20.89 -15.74 15.22
C LEU A 55 20.23 -15.13 16.47
N SER A 56 20.09 -13.80 16.54
CA SER A 56 19.53 -13.10 17.68
C SER A 56 18.02 -12.94 17.61
N ALA A 57 17.30 -13.61 18.52
CA ALA A 57 15.85 -13.50 18.67
C ALA A 57 15.36 -12.04 18.84
N THR A 58 16.10 -11.22 19.60
CA THR A 58 15.73 -9.81 19.84
C THR A 58 15.85 -8.97 18.57
N THR A 59 16.82 -9.28 17.71
CA THR A 59 16.98 -8.61 16.41
C THR A 59 15.84 -8.96 15.47
N TRP A 60 15.40 -10.23 15.49
CA TRP A 60 14.23 -10.67 14.74
C TRP A 60 12.97 -9.92 15.16
N GLU A 61 12.69 -9.84 16.46
CA GLU A 61 11.51 -9.15 16.99
C GLU A 61 11.53 -7.63 16.70
N ALA A 62 12.63 -6.95 17.05
CA ALA A 62 12.76 -5.51 16.85
C ALA A 62 12.72 -5.13 15.36
N GLY A 63 13.34 -5.94 14.51
CA GLY A 63 13.31 -5.81 13.08
C GLY A 63 11.90 -5.98 12.51
N ASN A 64 11.16 -6.97 13.02
CA ASN A 64 9.79 -7.24 12.59
C ASN A 64 8.86 -6.05 12.85
N THR A 65 8.98 -5.39 14.00
CA THR A 65 8.23 -4.16 14.32
C THR A 65 8.70 -2.94 13.50
N LYS A 66 10.01 -2.78 13.31
CA LYS A 66 10.57 -1.58 12.66
C LYS A 66 10.34 -1.57 11.15
N MET A 67 10.51 -2.70 10.48
CA MET A 67 10.36 -2.78 9.02
C MET A 67 8.90 -2.93 8.57
N SER A 68 8.04 -3.59 9.36
CA SER A 68 6.61 -3.70 9.03
C SER A 68 5.96 -2.32 8.90
N ASN A 69 6.23 -1.41 9.85
CA ASN A 69 5.76 -0.02 9.79
C ASN A 69 6.27 0.75 8.56
N ARG A 70 7.39 0.35 7.97
CA ARG A 70 7.99 1.02 6.80
C ARG A 70 7.50 0.45 5.46
N LEU A 71 7.32 -0.87 5.39
CA LEU A 71 7.08 -1.59 4.14
C LEU A 71 5.64 -2.10 3.99
N LEU A 72 4.90 -2.23 5.09
CA LEU A 72 3.51 -2.72 5.13
C LEU A 72 2.55 -1.61 5.59
N GLY A 73 2.60 -0.47 4.91
CA GLY A 73 1.69 0.66 5.15
C GLY A 73 0.34 0.53 4.42
N GLN A 74 -0.51 1.56 4.53
CA GLN A 74 -1.84 1.57 3.90
C GLN A 74 -1.82 1.33 2.37
N ALA A 75 -0.72 1.70 1.70
CA ALA A 75 -0.55 1.51 0.26
C ALA A 75 -0.41 0.03 -0.15
N THR A 76 -0.13 -0.87 0.79
CA THR A 76 0.03 -2.30 0.51
C THR A 76 -1.15 -3.13 0.99
N VAL A 77 -2.15 -2.52 1.64
CA VAL A 77 -3.36 -3.21 2.06
C VAL A 77 -4.05 -3.77 0.81
N ARG A 78 -4.48 -5.04 0.84
CA ARG A 78 -5.29 -5.61 -0.24
C ARG A 78 -6.52 -4.75 -0.35
N HIS A 79 -6.58 -3.94 -1.40
CA HIS A 79 -7.85 -3.42 -1.82
C HIS A 79 -8.59 -4.64 -2.34
N VAL A 80 -9.51 -5.19 -1.52
CA VAL A 80 -10.53 -6.10 -2.00
C VAL A 80 -11.37 -5.28 -2.95
N SER A 81 -10.88 -5.13 -4.17
CA SER A 81 -11.64 -4.73 -5.33
C SER A 81 -12.57 -5.91 -5.52
N SER A 82 -13.70 -5.85 -4.81
CA SER A 82 -14.81 -6.75 -4.95
C SER A 82 -14.98 -6.98 -6.44
N ARG A 83 -14.56 -8.15 -6.91
CA ARG A 83 -14.88 -8.62 -8.25
C ARG A 83 -16.38 -8.87 -8.21
N GLN A 84 -17.15 -7.80 -8.39
CA GLN A 84 -18.42 -7.92 -9.05
C GLN A 84 -18.09 -8.49 -10.43
N SER A 85 -18.32 -9.79 -10.54
CA SER A 85 -18.63 -10.46 -11.79
C SER A 85 -19.42 -9.51 -12.66
N SER A 86 -18.92 -9.29 -13.86
CA SER A 86 -19.59 -8.60 -14.94
C SER A 86 -20.89 -9.33 -15.27
N THR A 87 -21.97 -8.97 -14.58
CA THR A 87 -23.35 -9.19 -15.00
C THR A 87 -23.92 -7.83 -15.39
N PRO A 88 -24.46 -7.66 -16.60
CA PRO A 88 -24.93 -6.38 -17.08
C PRO A 88 -26.24 -6.01 -16.38
N GLY A 89 -26.27 -4.83 -15.76
CA GLY A 89 -27.49 -4.22 -15.25
C GLY A 89 -27.70 -4.38 -13.75
N SER A 90 -27.05 -3.54 -12.95
CA SER A 90 -27.68 -3.09 -11.71
C SER A 90 -27.10 -1.77 -11.24
N THR A 91 -27.91 -0.73 -11.42
CA THR A 91 -27.72 0.64 -10.94
C THR A 91 -27.78 0.63 -9.42
N THR A 92 -26.67 0.37 -8.74
CA THR A 92 -26.58 0.63 -7.29
C THR A 92 -26.13 2.07 -7.07
N PRO A 93 -26.81 2.84 -6.21
CA PRO A 93 -26.46 4.23 -5.96
C PRO A 93 -25.15 4.26 -5.17
N ARG A 94 -24.12 4.88 -5.76
CA ARG A 94 -22.91 5.28 -5.02
C ARG A 94 -23.36 6.05 -3.78
N SER A 95 -23.02 5.57 -2.60
CA SER A 95 -23.22 6.34 -1.37
C SER A 95 -22.54 7.70 -1.52
N SER A 96 -23.26 8.79 -1.22
CA SER A 96 -22.75 10.17 -1.33
C SER A 96 -21.51 10.40 -0.46
N THR A 97 -21.31 9.61 0.59
CA THR A 97 -20.13 9.63 1.45
C THR A 97 -18.84 9.24 0.73
N ASP A 98 -18.88 8.25 -0.18
CA ASP A 98 -17.69 7.81 -0.93
C ASP A 98 -17.26 8.83 -1.99
N ILE A 99 -18.19 9.66 -2.47
CA ILE A 99 -17.87 10.72 -3.43
C ILE A 99 -17.12 11.85 -2.73
N LYS A 100 -17.48 12.19 -1.48
CA LYS A 100 -16.81 13.23 -0.69
C LYS A 100 -15.36 12.91 -0.32
N LEU A 101 -14.98 11.63 -0.29
CA LEU A 101 -13.60 11.21 -0.03
C LEU A 101 -12.70 11.25 -1.27
N GLN A 102 -13.29 11.24 -2.48
CA GLN A 102 -12.53 11.22 -3.73
C GLN A 102 -11.94 12.61 -4.04
N ILE A 103 -10.71 12.65 -4.56
CA ILE A 103 -10.10 13.88 -5.09
C ILE A 103 -10.74 14.23 -6.43
N CYS A 104 -11.12 15.49 -6.61
CA CYS A 104 -11.68 16.01 -7.84
C CYS A 104 -10.61 16.08 -8.93
N ARG A 105 -10.70 15.20 -9.93
CA ARG A 105 -9.77 15.22 -11.08
C ARG A 105 -9.91 16.48 -11.93
N ARG A 106 -11.13 16.96 -12.15
CA ARG A 106 -11.40 18.17 -12.95
C ARG A 106 -10.74 19.41 -12.34
N HIS A 107 -10.71 19.51 -11.01
CA HIS A 107 -9.99 20.58 -10.32
C HIS A 107 -8.47 20.52 -10.55
N ASN A 108 -7.91 19.32 -10.77
CA ASN A 108 -6.48 19.12 -10.98
C ASN A 108 -6.06 19.11 -12.45
N ASP A 109 -7.01 19.19 -13.39
CA ASP A 109 -6.74 19.14 -14.82
C ASP A 109 -6.84 20.55 -15.42
N PRO A 110 -5.71 21.17 -15.84
CA PRO A 110 -5.71 22.53 -16.39
C PRO A 110 -6.41 22.64 -17.74
N LYS A 111 -6.65 21.50 -18.42
CA LYS A 111 -7.38 21.47 -19.69
C LYS A 111 -8.89 21.50 -19.50
N THR A 112 -9.36 21.41 -18.26
CA THR A 112 -10.79 21.36 -17.96
C THR A 112 -11.25 22.61 -17.20
N PRO A 113 -12.48 23.10 -17.46
CA PRO A 113 -13.01 24.24 -16.73
C PRO A 113 -13.19 23.90 -15.24
N PRO A 114 -13.13 24.92 -14.35
CA PRO A 114 -13.27 24.72 -12.92
C PRO A 114 -14.59 24.01 -12.58
N CYS A 115 -14.53 23.07 -11.65
CA CYS A 115 -15.67 22.24 -11.30
C CYS A 115 -16.62 22.99 -10.34
N SER A 116 -17.84 23.33 -10.80
CA SER A 116 -18.89 23.90 -9.96
C SER A 116 -19.78 22.81 -9.36
N GLY A 117 -20.03 22.85 -8.04
CA GLY A 117 -20.95 21.91 -7.37
C GLY A 117 -20.42 20.48 -7.21
N CYS A 118 -19.10 20.29 -7.22
CA CYS A 118 -18.50 18.98 -6.97
C CYS A 118 -18.48 18.68 -5.47
N GLU A 119 -19.02 17.52 -5.08
CA GLU A 119 -18.91 17.04 -3.70
C GLU A 119 -17.52 16.47 -3.37
N ARG A 120 -16.63 16.32 -4.38
CA ARG A 120 -15.28 15.78 -4.23
C ARG A 120 -14.32 16.79 -3.60
N ARG A 121 -13.22 16.30 -3.02
CA ARG A 121 -12.16 17.13 -2.45
C ARG A 121 -11.42 17.90 -3.55
N HIS A 122 -11.41 19.23 -3.46
CA HIS A 122 -10.61 20.13 -4.29
C HIS A 122 -9.23 20.33 -3.67
N VAL A 123 -8.39 19.32 -3.81
CA VAL A 123 -7.00 19.33 -3.32
C VAL A 123 -6.08 18.80 -4.42
N CYS A 124 -4.80 19.12 -4.33
CA CYS A 124 -3.75 18.62 -5.20
C CYS A 124 -3.74 17.09 -5.26
N TYR A 125 -3.70 16.52 -6.47
CA TYR A 125 -3.68 15.08 -6.66
C TYR A 125 -2.44 14.40 -6.04
N PHE A 126 -1.29 15.08 -6.06
CA PHE A 126 -0.01 14.48 -5.66
C PHE A 126 0.29 14.60 -4.17
N CYS A 127 -0.06 15.72 -3.53
CA CYS A 127 0.27 15.99 -2.13
C CYS A 127 -0.95 16.28 -1.25
N GLN A 128 -2.15 16.37 -1.82
CA GLN A 128 -3.40 16.65 -1.12
C GLN A 128 -3.48 18.00 -0.39
N ALA A 129 -2.59 18.95 -0.69
CA ALA A 129 -2.72 20.35 -0.27
C ALA A 129 -3.84 21.05 -1.05
N ASP A 130 -4.53 22.00 -0.43
CA ASP A 130 -5.61 22.81 -1.01
C ASP A 130 -5.14 24.13 -1.67
N GLU A 131 -3.87 24.50 -1.47
CA GLU A 131 -3.29 25.74 -1.99
C GLU A 131 -3.01 25.73 -3.51
N HIS A 132 -2.87 24.54 -4.10
CA HIS A 132 -2.48 24.40 -5.50
C HIS A 132 -3.12 23.17 -6.16
N THR A 133 -3.17 23.20 -7.49
CA THR A 133 -3.57 22.05 -8.31
C THR A 133 -2.35 21.17 -8.63
N ALA A 134 -2.60 19.97 -9.13
CA ALA A 134 -1.55 19.03 -9.55
C ALA A 134 -0.50 19.63 -10.51
N GLU A 135 -0.87 20.63 -11.32
CA GLU A 135 0.05 21.30 -12.25
C GLU A 135 1.14 22.10 -11.52
N GLY A 136 0.78 22.83 -10.47
CA GLY A 136 1.69 23.64 -9.67
C GLY A 136 2.35 22.88 -8.52
N CYS A 137 2.23 21.55 -8.48
CA CYS A 137 2.70 20.77 -7.34
C CYS A 137 4.24 20.58 -7.37
N PRO A 138 4.97 20.96 -6.31
CA PRO A 138 6.41 20.71 -6.23
C PRO A 138 6.74 19.20 -6.22
N ASN A 139 5.80 18.36 -5.80
CA ASN A 139 5.95 16.91 -5.74
C ASN A 139 5.52 16.18 -7.02
N ARG A 140 5.14 16.91 -8.09
CA ARG A 140 4.73 16.30 -9.36
C ARG A 140 5.84 15.44 -9.96
N ASN A 141 7.11 15.88 -9.91
CA ASN A 141 8.28 15.14 -10.41
C ASN A 141 8.08 14.57 -11.83
N GLY A 142 7.45 15.33 -12.73
CA GLY A 142 7.15 14.90 -14.10
C GLY A 142 6.07 13.82 -14.23
N ARG A 143 5.43 13.40 -13.13
CA ARG A 143 4.33 12.43 -13.16
C ARG A 143 3.09 13.04 -13.80
N GLU A 144 2.42 12.23 -14.61
CA GLU A 144 1.12 12.57 -15.19
C GLU A 144 -0.01 12.20 -14.23
N ILE A 145 -1.10 12.96 -14.28
CA ILE A 145 -2.34 12.58 -13.59
C ILE A 145 -2.90 11.36 -14.34
N PRO A 146 -3.22 10.25 -13.66
CA PRO A 146 -3.75 9.07 -14.34
C PRO A 146 -4.96 9.43 -15.20
N SER A 147 -4.84 9.25 -16.52
CA SER A 147 -5.94 9.49 -17.45
C SER A 147 -7.06 8.49 -17.17
N GLY A 148 -8.25 8.98 -16.87
CA GLY A 148 -9.43 8.12 -16.77
C GLY A 148 -9.77 7.62 -18.18
N SER A 149 -9.74 6.31 -18.39
CA SER A 149 -10.12 5.69 -19.66
C SER A 149 -11.39 6.34 -20.20
N LYS A 150 -11.27 7.04 -21.34
CA LYS A 150 -12.44 7.56 -22.06
C LYS A 150 -13.30 6.35 -22.42
N ARG A 151 -14.41 6.13 -21.70
CA ARG A 151 -15.47 5.26 -22.22
C ARG A 151 -15.90 5.87 -23.55
N GLN A 152 -15.56 5.20 -24.66
CA GLN A 152 -16.13 5.50 -25.96
C GLN A 152 -17.64 5.44 -25.80
N ARG A 153 -18.28 6.58 -26.01
CA ARG A 153 -19.72 6.71 -26.03
C ARG A 153 -20.19 6.09 -27.33
N THR A 154 -20.49 4.79 -27.32
CA THR A 154 -21.19 4.13 -28.41
C THR A 154 -22.57 4.76 -28.49
N SER A 155 -22.80 5.53 -29.55
CA SER A 155 -24.11 6.07 -29.89
C SER A 155 -24.87 4.94 -30.58
N ALA A 156 -26.03 4.58 -30.04
CA ALA A 156 -27.05 3.80 -30.72
C ALA A 156 -28.25 4.73 -30.96
#